data_AF-A0A9W4HAI7-F1
#
_entry.id   AF-A0A9W4HAI7-F1
#
_cell.length_a   1.000
_cell.length_b   1.000
_cell.length_c   1.000
_cell.angle_alpha   90.00
_cell.angle_beta   90.00
_cell.angle_gamma   90.00
#
_symmetry.space_group_name_H-M   'P 1'
#
loop_
_entity.id
_entity.type
_entity.pdbx_description
1 polymer ?
#
loop_
_entity_poly.entity_id
_entity_poly.type
_entity_poly.pdbx_seq_one_letter_code
_entity_poly.pdbx_strand_id
1 'polypeptide(L)'
;MLCNMRLGRLQACAIKGISYLFLSILPYCKDTMKPLSPTSWAAQSMTGLLMFPLLPVEASTGNPSLAPAPPMGFNNWARFECGLNETLFTETARAMRKRGLPDVGYDRLTLDDCWMLYDRVPHAPRPLDSHVAKVYRIALPGSYTKTTPTGMVFNTPSSFCMTASTDSITFEKCNASDSQVWHVTATGDGTKLTLSPLSDTSVCLAAGDGVSLAQCQGGIDTAWDHYISGHLRSSSGNCLTQTKDKASIEECVIDSVGQIFGLPSGFHLVKGGLGLD
;
A
#
# COMPACT_ATOMS: atom_id res chain seq x y z
N MET A 1 -8.06 37.01 23.61
CA MET A 1 -6.71 37.56 23.82
C MET A 1 -5.98 37.44 22.49
N LEU A 2 -5.84 38.56 21.75
CA LEU A 2 -5.17 38.57 20.45
C LEU A 2 -3.69 38.26 20.62
N CYS A 3 -3.16 37.27 19.89
CA CYS A 3 -1.72 37.08 19.76
C CYS A 3 -1.28 37.66 18.42
N ASN A 4 -0.72 38.86 18.46
CA ASN A 4 -0.11 39.54 17.33
C ASN A 4 1.23 38.86 16.98
N MET A 5 1.39 38.46 15.72
CA MET A 5 2.68 38.08 15.14
C MET A 5 3.62 39.29 15.11
N ARG A 6 4.84 39.16 15.63
CA ARG A 6 5.96 40.06 15.32
C ARG A 6 7.11 39.23 14.74
N LEU A 7 7.46 39.51 13.48
CA LEU A 7 8.65 38.99 12.81
C LEU A 7 9.91 39.52 13.51
N GLY A 8 10.75 38.61 13.99
CA GLY A 8 12.11 38.88 14.48
C GLY A 8 13.15 38.52 13.43
N ARG A 9 14.12 39.42 13.25
CA ARG A 9 15.17 39.51 12.21
C ARG A 9 15.95 38.22 11.90
N LEU A 10 16.22 38.02 10.60
CA LEU A 10 17.23 37.13 10.03
C LEU A 10 18.64 37.58 10.43
N GLN A 11 19.43 36.68 11.02
CA GLN A 11 20.89 36.75 10.98
C GLN A 11 21.39 35.47 10.31
N ALA A 12 21.89 35.62 9.09
CA ALA A 12 22.58 34.57 8.36
C ALA A 12 24.00 34.42 8.92
N CYS A 13 24.34 33.24 9.44
CA CYS A 13 25.72 32.83 9.65
C CYS A 13 25.98 31.64 8.74
N ALA A 14 26.73 31.86 7.67
CA ALA A 14 27.10 30.84 6.70
C ALA A 14 28.24 29.98 7.27
N ILE A 15 27.96 28.72 7.58
CA ILE A 15 28.97 27.67 7.74
C ILE A 15 28.73 26.66 6.62
N LYS A 16 29.76 26.39 5.84
CA LYS A 16 29.74 25.49 4.68
C LYS A 16 29.32 24.07 5.09
N GLY A 17 28.35 23.52 4.37
CA GLY A 17 28.11 22.09 4.24
C GLY A 17 26.99 21.55 5.12
N ILE A 18 25.97 20.97 4.46
CA ILE A 18 24.87 20.16 5.01
C ILE A 18 23.69 20.99 5.54
N SER A 19 22.69 21.19 4.67
CA SER A 19 21.39 21.75 5.02
C SER A 19 20.41 20.64 5.42
N TYR A 20 20.08 20.55 6.71
CA TYR A 20 18.80 20.02 7.17
C TYR A 20 18.20 21.04 8.13
N LEU A 21 17.09 21.66 7.71
CA LEU A 21 16.32 22.60 8.53
C LEU A 21 15.27 21.80 9.33
N PHE A 22 15.62 21.38 10.54
CA PHE A 22 14.63 20.91 11.51
C PHE A 22 14.12 22.10 12.32
N LEU A 23 12.87 22.49 12.10
CA LEU A 23 12.17 23.47 12.94
C LEU A 23 11.54 22.74 14.12
N SER A 24 12.29 22.57 15.21
CA SER A 24 11.74 22.06 16.48
C SER A 24 11.36 23.25 17.36
N ILE A 25 10.06 23.49 17.53
CA ILE A 25 9.54 24.37 18.57
C ILE A 25 9.55 23.56 19.87
N LEU A 26 10.56 23.75 20.72
CA LEU A 26 10.54 23.24 22.09
C LEU A 26 10.06 24.35 23.04
N PRO A 27 9.07 24.08 23.92
CA PRO A 27 8.69 25.00 24.97
C PRO A 27 9.80 25.07 26.03
N TYR A 28 10.24 26.30 26.28
CA TYR A 28 11.17 26.70 27.33
C TYR A 28 10.52 26.48 28.70
N CYS A 29 11.01 25.51 29.48
CA CYS A 29 10.65 25.35 30.89
C CYS A 29 11.79 25.91 31.75
N LYS A 30 11.46 26.89 32.59
CA LYS A 30 12.37 27.71 33.40
C LYS A 30 12.32 27.22 34.85
N ASP A 31 13.50 27.17 35.47
CA ASP A 31 13.78 27.17 36.92
C ASP A 31 13.40 25.90 37.72
N THR A 32 14.32 25.22 38.40
CA THR A 32 15.14 25.74 39.51
C THR A 32 16.34 24.83 39.79
N MET A 33 17.57 25.32 39.59
CA MET A 33 18.79 24.71 40.14
C MET A 33 19.21 25.50 41.39
N LYS A 34 19.32 24.82 42.54
CA LYS A 34 19.92 25.37 43.76
C LYS A 34 21.45 25.45 43.60
N PRO A 35 22.12 26.52 44.09
CA PRO A 35 23.57 26.61 44.03
C PRO A 35 24.20 25.70 45.09
N LEU A 36 25.15 24.86 44.68
CA LEU A 36 26.06 24.15 45.59
C LEU A 36 27.34 24.98 45.76
N SER A 37 27.80 25.06 47.01
CA SER A 37 28.96 25.83 47.46
C SER A 37 30.29 25.32 46.89
N PRO A 38 31.33 26.18 46.81
CA PRO A 38 32.61 25.81 46.23
C PRO A 38 33.50 25.15 47.29
N THR A 39 33.75 23.85 47.16
CA THR A 39 34.88 23.21 47.83
C THR A 39 35.76 22.48 46.83
N SER A 40 36.94 23.10 46.62
CA SER A 40 38.26 22.48 46.44
C SER A 40 38.38 21.29 45.49
N TRP A 41 39.03 21.57 44.36
CA TRP A 41 39.51 20.60 43.39
C TRP A 41 40.48 19.59 44.03
N ALA A 42 40.13 18.31 43.93
CA ALA A 42 41.12 17.23 43.88
C ALA A 42 40.96 16.55 42.53
N ALA A 43 41.90 16.82 41.63
CA ALA A 43 42.00 16.15 40.34
C ALA A 43 42.32 14.67 40.57
N GLN A 44 41.31 13.81 40.52
CA GLN A 44 41.52 12.37 40.35
C GLN A 44 41.51 12.08 38.86
N SER A 45 42.70 11.75 38.36
CA SER A 45 42.95 11.27 37.02
C SER A 45 42.27 9.91 36.83
N MET A 46 41.03 9.91 36.34
CA MET A 46 40.39 8.71 35.80
C MET A 46 40.74 8.59 34.31
N THR A 47 41.89 7.99 34.04
CA THR A 47 42.13 7.26 32.78
C THR A 47 41.21 6.04 32.77
N GLY A 48 39.95 6.25 32.42
CA GLY A 48 38.97 5.21 32.18
C GLY A 48 38.36 5.44 30.80
N LEU A 49 38.91 4.77 29.79
CA LEU A 49 38.34 4.73 28.45
C LEU A 49 37.01 3.97 28.54
N LEU A 50 35.90 4.67 28.76
CA LEU A 50 34.56 4.11 28.57
C LEU A 50 34.38 3.87 27.06
N MET A 51 34.76 2.69 26.60
CA MET A 51 34.18 2.12 25.38
C MET A 51 32.68 1.91 25.67
N PHE A 52 31.86 2.88 25.28
CA PHE A 52 30.47 2.58 24.96
C PHE A 52 30.50 1.60 23.78
N PRO A 53 30.00 0.36 23.92
CA PRO A 53 29.83 -0.49 22.75
C PRO A 53 28.84 0.24 21.83
N LEU A 54 29.31 0.62 20.65
CA LEU A 54 28.46 0.95 19.51
C LEU A 54 27.67 -0.33 19.21
N LEU A 55 26.52 -0.50 19.85
CA LEU A 55 25.53 -1.44 19.38
C LEU A 55 25.18 -0.99 17.95
N PRO A 56 25.35 -1.85 16.92
CA PRO A 56 24.86 -1.50 15.61
C PRO A 56 23.36 -1.28 15.73
N VAL A 57 22.92 -0.04 15.47
CA VAL A 57 21.53 0.20 15.14
C VAL A 57 21.33 -0.47 13.79
N GLU A 58 20.88 -1.71 13.82
CA GLU A 58 20.34 -2.38 12.64
C GLU A 58 19.01 -1.69 12.31
N ALA A 59 19.12 -0.60 11.56
CA ALA A 59 17.97 -0.02 10.89
C ALA A 59 17.40 -1.13 10.00
N SER A 60 16.20 -1.60 10.35
CA SER A 60 15.38 -2.49 9.52
C SER A 60 15.11 -1.79 8.18
N THR A 61 16.03 -1.90 7.22
CA THR A 61 15.76 -1.55 5.83
C THR A 61 14.79 -2.60 5.32
N GLY A 62 13.52 -2.23 5.16
CA GLY A 62 12.55 -3.08 4.48
C GLY A 62 13.10 -3.52 3.12
N ASN A 63 12.66 -4.67 2.61
CA ASN A 63 13.14 -5.19 1.34
C ASN A 63 13.10 -4.07 0.28
N PRO A 64 14.25 -3.62 -0.25
CA PRO A 64 14.28 -2.47 -1.16
C PRO A 64 13.49 -2.72 -2.44
N SER A 65 13.10 -3.97 -2.73
CA SER A 65 12.20 -4.29 -3.85
C SER A 65 10.74 -3.86 -3.64
N LEU A 66 10.25 -3.75 -2.39
CA LEU A 66 8.83 -3.52 -2.10
C LEU A 66 8.48 -2.01 -1.99
N ALA A 67 9.41 -1.20 -1.51
CA ALA A 67 9.28 0.25 -1.43
C ALA A 67 10.68 0.90 -1.54
N PRO A 68 11.30 0.87 -2.73
CA PRO A 68 12.66 1.37 -2.95
C PRO A 68 12.83 2.86 -2.59
N ALA A 69 11.73 3.61 -2.61
CA ALA A 69 11.65 4.98 -2.13
C ALA A 69 10.43 5.14 -1.20
N PRO A 70 10.48 6.07 -0.22
CA PRO A 70 9.32 6.43 0.56
C PRO A 70 8.14 6.83 -0.35
N PRO A 71 6.91 6.34 -0.11
CA PRO A 71 5.76 6.78 -0.87
C PRO A 71 5.51 8.27 -0.63
N MET A 72 5.31 9.03 -1.71
CA MET A 72 5.04 10.47 -1.65
C MET A 72 3.65 10.76 -2.21
N GLY A 73 2.95 11.70 -1.59
CA GLY A 73 1.57 12.00 -1.95
C GLY A 73 0.93 13.01 -1.01
N PHE A 74 -0.40 13.03 -1.04
CA PHE A 74 -1.25 13.86 -0.20
C PHE A 74 -2.09 12.97 0.72
N ASN A 75 -2.32 13.41 1.95
CA ASN A 75 -3.27 12.82 2.89
C ASN A 75 -4.18 13.96 3.41
N ASN A 76 -5.50 13.75 3.42
CA ASN A 76 -6.45 14.80 3.79
C ASN A 76 -6.42 15.16 5.29
N TRP A 77 -6.04 14.23 6.17
CA TRP A 77 -6.22 14.36 7.62
C TRP A 77 -5.54 15.59 8.20
N ALA A 78 -4.33 15.90 7.73
CA ALA A 78 -3.53 17.01 8.24
C ALA A 78 -4.18 18.40 8.06
N ARG A 79 -5.21 18.52 7.21
CA ARG A 79 -5.88 19.80 6.93
C ARG A 79 -7.40 19.73 6.98
N PHE A 80 -7.98 18.64 6.51
CA PHE A 80 -9.41 18.55 6.25
C PHE A 80 -10.15 17.63 7.21
N GLU A 81 -9.45 16.75 7.95
CA GLU A 81 -10.07 15.80 8.88
C GLU A 81 -11.29 15.12 8.23
N CYS A 82 -12.47 15.16 8.87
CA CYS A 82 -13.72 14.61 8.35
C CYS A 82 -14.47 15.52 7.34
N GLY A 83 -13.91 16.67 6.95
CA GLY A 83 -14.51 17.61 5.98
C GLY A 83 -14.42 17.12 4.52
N LEU A 84 -14.90 15.91 4.27
CA LEU A 84 -14.69 15.18 3.03
C LEU A 84 -15.84 15.38 2.04
N ASN A 85 -15.48 15.55 0.77
CA ASN A 85 -16.36 15.36 -0.36
C ASN A 85 -15.53 14.99 -1.61
N GLU A 86 -16.19 14.54 -2.67
CA GLU A 86 -15.53 14.17 -3.93
C GLU A 86 -14.74 15.35 -4.53
N THR A 87 -15.29 16.56 -4.46
CA THR A 87 -14.66 17.78 -5.00
C THR A 87 -13.28 18.02 -4.39
N LEU A 88 -13.11 17.80 -3.08
CA LEU A 88 -11.84 17.94 -2.39
C LEU A 88 -10.75 17.09 -3.04
N PHE A 89 -11.01 15.81 -3.29
CA PHE A 89 -10.03 14.90 -3.85
C PHE A 89 -9.77 15.17 -5.34
N THR A 90 -10.82 15.44 -6.12
CA THR A 90 -10.67 15.75 -7.55
C THR A 90 -9.94 17.07 -7.80
N GLU A 91 -10.21 18.12 -7.01
CA GLU A 91 -9.48 19.38 -7.10
C GLU A 91 -8.05 19.28 -6.58
N THR A 92 -7.82 18.51 -5.51
CA THR A 92 -6.46 18.24 -5.02
C THR A 92 -5.64 17.51 -6.10
N ALA A 93 -6.21 16.49 -6.75
CA ALA A 93 -5.57 15.80 -7.87
C ALA A 93 -5.21 16.75 -9.03
N ARG A 94 -6.16 17.62 -9.42
CA ARG A 94 -5.92 18.64 -10.46
C ARG A 94 -4.82 19.62 -10.03
N ALA A 95 -4.81 20.05 -8.78
CA ALA A 95 -3.81 20.97 -8.25
C ALA A 95 -2.42 20.34 -8.18
N MET A 96 -2.31 19.07 -7.78
CA MET A 96 -1.06 18.31 -7.77
C MET A 96 -0.48 18.23 -9.19
N ARG A 97 -1.30 17.82 -10.18
CA ARG A 97 -0.88 17.75 -11.58
C ARG A 97 -0.50 19.11 -12.16
N LYS A 98 -1.29 20.17 -11.90
CA LYS A 98 -0.98 21.54 -12.36
C LYS A 98 0.36 22.05 -11.82
N ARG A 99 0.79 21.56 -10.65
CA ARG A 99 2.06 21.92 -10.00
C ARG A 99 3.22 20.99 -10.37
N GLY A 100 3.01 20.00 -11.24
CA GLY A 100 4.05 19.01 -11.60
C GLY A 100 4.46 18.11 -10.43
N LEU A 101 3.64 17.99 -9.38
CA LEU A 101 3.95 17.15 -8.22
C LEU A 101 4.07 15.65 -8.58
N PRO A 102 3.23 15.10 -9.48
CA PRO A 102 3.41 13.73 -9.97
C PRO A 102 4.77 13.51 -10.66
N ASP A 103 5.29 14.52 -11.37
CA ASP A 103 6.56 14.42 -12.12
C ASP A 103 7.77 14.29 -11.19
N VAL A 104 7.63 14.68 -9.92
CA VAL A 104 8.63 14.52 -8.86
C VAL A 104 8.24 13.45 -7.84
N GLY A 105 7.29 12.57 -8.18
CA GLY A 105 6.95 11.35 -7.44
C GLY A 105 5.83 11.48 -6.41
N TYR A 106 5.16 12.64 -6.27
CA TYR A 106 3.95 12.78 -5.47
C TYR A 106 2.74 12.32 -6.29
N ASP A 107 2.54 11.01 -6.34
CA ASP A 107 1.58 10.34 -7.21
C ASP A 107 0.41 9.67 -6.47
N ARG A 108 0.32 9.85 -5.14
CA ARG A 108 -0.71 9.25 -4.28
C ARG A 108 -1.64 10.27 -3.66
N LEU A 109 -2.92 9.92 -3.59
CA LEU A 109 -3.96 10.60 -2.80
C LEU A 109 -4.47 9.60 -1.75
N THR A 110 -4.26 9.89 -0.48
CA THR A 110 -4.69 9.07 0.65
C THR A 110 -5.97 9.68 1.23
N LEU A 111 -7.05 8.90 1.16
CA LEU A 111 -8.29 9.12 1.88
C LEU A 111 -8.15 8.50 3.27
N ASP A 112 -8.15 9.36 4.28
CA ASP A 112 -8.05 9.00 5.70
C ASP A 112 -9.45 8.83 6.32
N ASP A 113 -9.55 8.82 7.65
CA ASP A 113 -10.78 8.55 8.40
C ASP A 113 -12.00 9.40 7.98
N CYS A 114 -13.19 8.95 8.41
CA CYS A 114 -14.50 9.58 8.20
C CYS A 114 -15.11 9.46 6.78
N TRP A 115 -14.57 8.62 5.89
CA TRP A 115 -15.20 8.30 4.60
C TRP A 115 -16.34 7.26 4.71
N MET A 116 -16.33 6.47 5.77
CA MET A 116 -17.39 5.49 6.07
C MET A 116 -18.49 6.12 6.94
N LEU A 117 -19.70 5.61 6.81
CA LEU A 117 -20.75 5.84 7.81
C LEU A 117 -20.32 5.25 9.16
N TYR A 118 -20.74 5.88 10.26
CA TYR A 118 -20.53 5.34 11.61
C TYR A 118 -21.19 3.98 11.79
N ASP A 119 -22.39 3.82 11.24
CA ASP A 119 -23.15 2.58 11.28
C ASP A 119 -22.93 1.77 10.00
N ARG A 120 -22.74 0.46 10.19
CA ARG A 120 -22.72 -0.48 9.07
C ARG A 120 -24.14 -0.71 8.57
N VAL A 121 -24.28 -0.89 7.25
CA VAL A 121 -25.52 -1.43 6.69
C VAL A 121 -25.79 -2.84 7.27
N PRO A 122 -27.05 -3.25 7.50
CA PRO A 122 -27.40 -4.44 8.29
C PRO A 122 -26.84 -5.81 7.83
N HIS A 123 -26.10 -5.87 6.71
CA HIS A 123 -25.60 -7.11 6.08
C HIS A 123 -24.06 -7.22 6.03
N ALA A 124 -23.31 -6.33 6.70
CA ALA A 124 -21.85 -6.38 6.69
C ALA A 124 -21.28 -7.37 7.74
N PRO A 125 -20.37 -8.31 7.37
CA PRO A 125 -19.78 -9.24 8.32
C PRO A 125 -18.87 -8.56 9.36
N ARG A 126 -19.17 -8.80 10.64
CA ARG A 126 -18.41 -8.55 11.90
C ARG A 126 -18.03 -7.09 12.25
N PRO A 127 -18.51 -6.53 13.38
CA PRO A 127 -18.06 -5.23 13.87
C PRO A 127 -16.57 -5.29 14.27
N LEU A 128 -15.79 -4.34 13.78
CA LEU A 128 -14.45 -4.03 14.27
C LEU A 128 -14.60 -2.85 15.24
N ASP A 129 -13.90 -2.87 16.36
CA ASP A 129 -13.95 -1.79 17.36
C ASP A 129 -13.58 -0.45 16.72
N SER A 130 -14.35 0.59 17.04
CA SER A 130 -14.08 1.94 16.57
C SER A 130 -12.78 2.45 17.20
N HIS A 131 -11.85 2.91 16.36
CA HIS A 131 -10.65 3.68 16.70
C HIS A 131 -9.45 2.96 17.34
N VAL A 132 -9.10 1.73 16.93
CA VAL A 132 -7.74 1.24 17.20
C VAL A 132 -7.03 0.75 15.94
N ALA A 133 -6.26 1.63 15.31
CA ALA A 133 -5.21 1.24 14.39
C ALA A 133 -4.08 0.57 15.19
N LYS A 134 -4.12 -0.75 15.35
CA LYS A 134 -2.98 -1.52 15.86
C LYS A 134 -2.05 -1.84 14.70
N VAL A 135 -0.89 -1.19 14.66
CA VAL A 135 0.17 -1.51 13.70
C VAL A 135 1.03 -2.63 14.27
N TYR A 136 0.85 -3.85 13.77
CA TYR A 136 1.74 -4.96 14.09
C TYR A 136 2.90 -4.98 13.10
N ARG A 137 4.12 -4.90 13.61
CA ARG A 137 5.33 -5.17 12.82
C ARG A 137 5.67 -6.65 12.96
N ILE A 138 5.38 -7.44 11.93
CA ILE A 138 5.81 -8.83 11.84
C ILE A 138 7.22 -8.84 11.26
N ALA A 139 8.21 -9.19 12.07
CA ALA A 139 9.58 -9.41 11.60
C ALA A 139 9.74 -10.89 11.23
N LEU A 140 9.97 -11.16 9.94
CA LEU A 140 10.29 -12.51 9.49
C LEU A 140 11.78 -12.79 9.75
N PRO A 141 12.17 -14.03 10.11
CA PRO A 141 13.58 -14.42 10.17
C PRO A 141 14.27 -14.15 8.82
N GLY A 142 15.53 -13.72 8.83
CA GLY A 142 16.27 -13.32 7.62
C GLY A 142 16.41 -14.40 6.53
N SER A 143 15.98 -15.63 6.79
CA SER A 143 15.87 -16.73 5.81
C SER A 143 14.66 -16.61 4.88
N TYR A 144 13.69 -15.74 5.17
CA TYR A 144 12.48 -15.55 4.36
C TYR A 144 12.59 -14.25 3.54
N THR A 145 13.11 -14.36 2.32
CA THR A 145 13.35 -13.22 1.42
C THR A 145 12.26 -13.00 0.38
N LYS A 146 11.36 -13.98 0.21
CA LYS A 146 10.30 -13.96 -0.81
C LYS A 146 8.92 -13.98 -0.16
N THR A 147 8.20 -12.88 -0.34
CA THR A 147 6.77 -12.78 -0.02
C THR A 147 5.97 -13.21 -1.24
N THR A 148 5.05 -14.16 -1.09
CA THR A 148 4.04 -14.47 -2.11
C THR A 148 2.76 -13.73 -1.72
N PRO A 149 2.31 -12.74 -2.51
CA PRO A 149 1.00 -12.14 -2.33
C PRO A 149 -0.09 -13.21 -2.33
N THR A 150 -0.92 -13.21 -1.30
CA THR A 150 -2.01 -14.16 -1.13
C THR A 150 -3.26 -13.42 -0.71
N GLY A 151 -4.41 -13.73 -1.32
CA GLY A 151 -5.69 -13.17 -0.90
C GLY A 151 -6.84 -13.59 -1.78
N MET A 152 -8.04 -13.16 -1.40
CA MET A 152 -9.22 -13.37 -2.23
C MET A 152 -9.16 -12.50 -3.48
N VAL A 153 -9.53 -13.08 -4.61
CA VAL A 153 -9.79 -12.34 -5.86
C VAL A 153 -11.30 -12.21 -5.98
N PHE A 154 -11.81 -11.00 -6.12
CA PHE A 154 -13.24 -10.76 -6.15
C PHE A 154 -13.61 -9.72 -7.21
N ASN A 155 -14.77 -9.89 -7.81
CA ASN A 155 -15.33 -8.86 -8.66
C ASN A 155 -15.81 -7.71 -7.77
N THR A 156 -15.32 -6.50 -8.01
CA THR A 156 -15.54 -5.36 -7.11
C THR A 156 -17.01 -4.91 -7.11
N PRO A 157 -17.71 -4.79 -8.25
CA PRO A 157 -19.14 -4.45 -8.25
C PRO A 157 -20.05 -5.49 -7.61
N SER A 158 -19.85 -6.79 -7.90
CA SER A 158 -20.74 -7.85 -7.39
C SER A 158 -20.40 -8.29 -5.96
N SER A 159 -19.15 -8.11 -5.52
CA SER A 159 -18.61 -8.63 -4.26
C SER A 159 -18.60 -10.17 -4.16
N PHE A 160 -18.61 -10.87 -5.29
CA PHE A 160 -18.43 -12.33 -5.33
C PHE A 160 -16.96 -12.67 -5.53
N CYS A 161 -16.50 -13.71 -4.83
CA CYS A 161 -15.13 -14.19 -4.86
C CYS A 161 -14.96 -15.28 -5.91
N MET A 162 -13.89 -15.16 -6.67
CA MET A 162 -13.44 -16.18 -7.61
C MET A 162 -13.09 -17.45 -6.84
N THR A 163 -13.78 -18.53 -7.17
CA THR A 163 -13.74 -19.80 -6.45
C THR A 163 -13.27 -20.88 -7.41
N ALA A 164 -12.18 -21.55 -7.05
CA ALA A 164 -11.69 -22.71 -7.77
C ALA A 164 -12.53 -23.96 -7.43
N SER A 165 -13.03 -24.61 -8.47
CA SER A 165 -13.55 -25.97 -8.44
C SER A 165 -12.62 -26.86 -9.27
N THR A 166 -12.75 -28.19 -9.17
CA THR A 166 -11.77 -29.18 -9.67
C THR A 166 -11.13 -28.83 -11.02
N ASP A 167 -11.94 -28.39 -12.00
CA ASP A 167 -11.46 -27.95 -13.32
C ASP A 167 -12.11 -26.65 -13.80
N SER A 168 -12.80 -25.91 -12.92
CA SER A 168 -13.61 -24.75 -13.32
C SER A 168 -13.55 -23.62 -12.32
N ILE A 169 -13.92 -22.42 -12.79
CA ILE A 169 -13.96 -21.22 -11.98
C ILE A 169 -15.41 -20.75 -11.86
N THR A 170 -15.85 -20.53 -10.62
CA THR A 170 -17.15 -19.96 -10.28
C THR A 170 -16.97 -18.67 -9.48
N PHE A 171 -18.03 -17.89 -9.39
CA PHE A 171 -18.10 -16.73 -8.52
C PHE A 171 -19.15 -16.97 -7.44
N GLU A 172 -18.69 -17.02 -6.19
CA GLU A 172 -19.51 -17.37 -5.03
C GLU A 172 -19.40 -16.30 -3.93
N LYS A 173 -20.27 -16.38 -2.93
CA LYS A 173 -20.17 -15.48 -1.77
C LYS A 173 -18.83 -15.71 -1.07
N CYS A 174 -18.13 -14.62 -0.79
CA CYS A 174 -16.81 -14.66 -0.14
C CYS A 174 -16.88 -15.29 1.26
N ASN A 175 -16.12 -16.36 1.47
CA ASN A 175 -15.95 -17.08 2.73
C ASN A 175 -14.47 -17.32 3.10
N ALA A 176 -13.53 -16.98 2.20
CA ALA A 176 -12.09 -17.15 2.36
C ALA A 176 -11.64 -18.62 2.55
N SER A 177 -12.36 -19.58 1.97
CA SER A 177 -11.88 -20.96 1.83
C SER A 177 -10.61 -21.03 1.00
N ASP A 178 -9.86 -22.13 1.11
CA ASP A 178 -8.64 -22.32 0.33
C ASP A 178 -8.91 -22.30 -1.19
N SER A 179 -10.13 -22.61 -1.63
CA SER A 179 -10.57 -22.47 -3.02
C SER A 179 -10.85 -21.02 -3.46
N GLN A 180 -11.04 -20.09 -2.52
CA GLN A 180 -11.26 -18.67 -2.77
C GLN A 180 -10.04 -17.80 -2.52
N VAL A 181 -8.99 -18.36 -1.91
CA VAL A 181 -7.74 -17.68 -1.63
C VAL A 181 -6.74 -18.06 -2.72
N TRP A 182 -6.14 -17.04 -3.34
CA TRP A 182 -5.25 -17.21 -4.48
C TRP A 182 -3.85 -16.69 -4.16
N HIS A 183 -2.84 -17.49 -4.48
CA HIS A 183 -1.47 -17.04 -4.62
C HIS A 183 -1.34 -16.27 -5.93
N VAL A 184 -0.82 -15.05 -5.86
CA VAL A 184 -0.52 -14.23 -7.04
C VAL A 184 1.00 -14.13 -7.16
N THR A 185 1.55 -14.72 -8.21
CA THR A 185 2.98 -14.72 -8.47
C THR A 185 3.27 -13.91 -9.72
N ALA A 186 4.24 -12.99 -9.62
CA ALA A 186 4.74 -12.28 -10.80
C ALA A 186 5.61 -13.22 -11.65
N THR A 187 5.46 -13.12 -12.98
CA THR A 187 6.20 -13.92 -13.97
C THR A 187 7.12 -13.05 -14.81
N GLY A 188 8.21 -13.64 -15.30
CA GLY A 188 9.14 -12.97 -16.21
C GLY A 188 9.76 -11.71 -15.60
N ASP A 189 9.56 -10.58 -16.28
CA ASP A 189 10.05 -9.23 -15.90
C ASP A 189 9.23 -8.57 -14.78
N GLY A 190 8.22 -9.26 -14.25
CA GLY A 190 7.37 -8.77 -13.17
C GLY A 190 6.12 -8.03 -13.64
N THR A 191 5.88 -7.95 -14.95
CA THR A 191 4.69 -7.27 -15.52
C THR A 191 3.45 -8.15 -15.58
N LYS A 192 3.63 -9.47 -15.69
CA LYS A 192 2.56 -10.46 -15.80
C LYS A 192 2.39 -11.27 -14.53
N LEU A 193 1.18 -11.78 -14.31
CA LEU A 193 0.78 -12.47 -13.10
C LEU A 193 0.25 -13.87 -13.43
N THR A 194 0.58 -14.83 -12.57
CA THR A 194 -0.06 -16.15 -12.51
C THR A 194 -0.83 -16.27 -11.21
N LEU A 195 -2.06 -16.78 -11.28
CA LEU A 195 -2.92 -16.97 -10.11
C LEU A 195 -3.13 -18.47 -9.88
N SER A 196 -2.78 -18.98 -8.69
CA SER A 196 -3.02 -20.37 -8.30
C SER A 196 -3.85 -20.41 -7.00
N PRO A 197 -4.91 -21.22 -6.91
CA PRO A 197 -5.72 -21.31 -5.70
C PRO A 197 -4.93 -22.02 -4.59
N LEU A 198 -5.27 -21.72 -3.34
CA LEU A 198 -4.62 -22.35 -2.18
C LEU A 198 -5.05 -23.82 -2.02
N SER A 199 -6.25 -24.16 -2.51
CA SER A 199 -6.77 -25.54 -2.53
C SER A 199 -5.96 -26.49 -3.40
N ASP A 200 -5.34 -25.99 -4.48
CA ASP A 200 -4.39 -26.73 -5.31
C ASP A 200 -3.41 -25.77 -5.98
N THR A 201 -2.21 -25.71 -5.42
CA THR A 201 -1.14 -24.81 -5.90
C THR A 201 -0.41 -25.32 -7.15
N SER A 202 -0.73 -26.52 -7.65
CA SER A 202 -0.16 -27.06 -8.88
C SER A 202 -0.85 -26.52 -10.15
N VAL A 203 -2.06 -25.98 -10.00
CA VAL A 203 -2.88 -25.44 -11.08
C VAL A 203 -3.00 -23.91 -10.99
N CYS A 204 -3.14 -23.29 -12.16
CA CYS A 204 -3.20 -21.86 -12.36
C CYS A 204 -4.43 -21.50 -13.20
N LEU A 205 -4.96 -20.30 -12.97
CA LEU A 205 -6.00 -19.70 -13.79
C LEU A 205 -5.51 -19.58 -15.25
N ALA A 206 -6.23 -20.21 -16.16
CA ALA A 206 -5.91 -20.22 -17.57
C ALA A 206 -7.04 -19.61 -18.41
N ALA A 207 -6.63 -18.93 -19.49
CA ALA A 207 -7.49 -18.40 -20.53
C ALA A 207 -7.15 -19.07 -21.87
N GLY A 208 -7.90 -20.12 -22.21
CA GLY A 208 -7.87 -20.77 -23.52
C GLY A 208 -9.15 -20.46 -24.30
N ASP A 209 -9.87 -21.50 -24.73
CA ASP A 209 -11.24 -21.38 -25.28
C ASP A 209 -12.29 -20.92 -24.24
N GLY A 210 -11.87 -20.77 -22.99
CA GLY A 210 -12.66 -20.30 -21.85
C GLY A 210 -11.77 -20.12 -20.63
N VAL A 211 -12.40 -19.93 -19.47
CA VAL A 211 -11.71 -19.83 -18.18
C VAL A 211 -11.63 -21.21 -17.54
N SER A 212 -10.43 -21.69 -17.24
CA SER A 212 -10.20 -22.99 -16.63
C SER A 212 -9.01 -22.98 -15.67
N LEU A 213 -8.74 -24.14 -15.06
CA LEU A 213 -7.51 -24.40 -14.32
C LEU A 213 -6.60 -25.29 -15.17
N ALA A 214 -5.34 -24.89 -15.32
CA ALA A 214 -4.32 -25.64 -16.04
C ALA A 214 -3.02 -25.70 -15.22
N GLN A 215 -2.13 -26.63 -15.55
CA GLN A 215 -0.85 -26.74 -14.85
C GLN A 215 -0.05 -25.43 -14.94
N CYS A 216 0.53 -24.99 -13.81
CA CYS A 216 1.31 -23.76 -13.71
C CYS A 216 2.68 -23.87 -14.42
N GLN A 217 2.70 -23.94 -15.76
CA GLN A 217 3.93 -24.07 -16.55
C GLN A 217 4.48 -22.73 -17.06
N GLY A 218 3.90 -21.60 -16.64
CA GLY A 218 4.30 -20.28 -17.13
C GLY A 218 4.00 -20.07 -18.62
N GLY A 219 3.02 -20.83 -19.15
CA GLY A 219 2.57 -20.74 -20.54
C GLY A 219 1.77 -19.48 -20.81
N ILE A 220 1.67 -19.12 -22.09
CA ILE A 220 0.94 -17.95 -22.61
C ILE A 220 -0.49 -17.88 -22.04
N ASP A 221 -1.15 -19.03 -21.88
CA ASP A 221 -2.55 -19.11 -21.46
C ASP A 221 -2.75 -18.87 -19.95
N THR A 222 -1.69 -18.97 -19.14
CA THR A 222 -1.74 -18.79 -17.67
C THR A 222 -1.25 -17.42 -17.20
N ALA A 223 -0.84 -16.56 -18.13
CA ALA A 223 -0.25 -15.27 -17.84
C ALA A 223 -1.26 -14.13 -18.02
N TRP A 224 -1.41 -13.30 -17.00
CA TRP A 224 -2.43 -12.25 -16.92
C TRP A 224 -1.81 -10.87 -16.69
N ASP A 225 -2.33 -9.88 -17.40
CA ASP A 225 -2.09 -8.46 -17.13
C ASP A 225 -3.17 -7.94 -16.18
N HIS A 226 -2.79 -7.32 -15.05
CA HIS A 226 -3.75 -6.61 -14.18
C HIS A 226 -3.59 -5.09 -14.33
N TYR A 227 -4.65 -4.45 -14.78
CA TYR A 227 -4.69 -3.02 -15.03
C TYR A 227 -5.12 -2.24 -13.79
N ILE A 228 -4.71 -0.98 -13.71
CA ILE A 228 -5.17 -0.06 -12.65
C ILE A 228 -6.70 0.12 -12.64
N SER A 229 -7.36 -0.09 -13.78
CA SER A 229 -8.82 -0.10 -13.90
C SER A 229 -9.48 -1.35 -13.32
N GLY A 230 -8.71 -2.34 -12.86
CA GLY A 230 -9.23 -3.59 -12.28
C GLY A 230 -9.39 -4.73 -13.27
N HIS A 231 -9.11 -4.52 -14.56
CA HIS A 231 -9.27 -5.55 -15.59
C HIS A 231 -8.14 -6.58 -15.52
N LEU A 232 -8.49 -7.85 -15.63
CA LEU A 232 -7.57 -8.96 -15.83
C LEU A 232 -7.61 -9.38 -17.29
N ARG A 233 -6.54 -9.08 -18.04
CA ARG A 233 -6.45 -9.38 -19.47
C ARG A 233 -5.55 -10.59 -19.70
N SER A 234 -6.04 -11.54 -20.48
CA SER A 234 -5.27 -12.69 -20.92
C SER A 234 -4.26 -12.29 -22.01
N SER A 235 -3.38 -13.22 -22.35
CA SER A 235 -2.47 -13.08 -23.49
C SER A 235 -3.16 -12.97 -24.85
N SER A 236 -4.40 -13.46 -25.00
CA SER A 236 -5.20 -13.31 -26.22
C SER A 236 -5.77 -11.90 -26.40
N GLY A 237 -5.61 -11.02 -25.40
CA GLY A 237 -6.10 -9.64 -25.44
C GLY A 237 -7.52 -9.45 -24.88
N ASN A 238 -8.19 -10.54 -24.52
CA ASN A 238 -9.52 -10.52 -23.92
C ASN A 238 -9.45 -10.46 -22.39
N CYS A 239 -10.52 -10.01 -21.77
CA CYS A 239 -10.63 -9.84 -20.33
C CYS A 239 -11.42 -10.98 -19.68
N LEU A 240 -11.04 -11.32 -18.45
CA LEU A 240 -11.88 -12.11 -17.58
C LEU A 240 -13.20 -11.37 -17.36
N THR A 241 -14.32 -12.06 -17.51
CA THR A 241 -15.65 -11.53 -17.26
C THR A 241 -16.39 -12.45 -16.31
N GLN A 242 -17.01 -11.86 -15.29
CA GLN A 242 -18.03 -12.50 -14.49
C GLN A 242 -19.39 -12.24 -15.10
N THR A 243 -20.10 -13.30 -15.47
CA THR A 243 -21.54 -13.27 -15.77
C THR A 243 -22.28 -14.15 -14.78
N LYS A 244 -23.00 -13.50 -13.85
CA LYS A 244 -23.65 -14.16 -12.70
C LYS A 244 -22.63 -14.94 -11.86
N ASP A 245 -22.69 -16.26 -11.87
CA ASP A 245 -21.86 -17.19 -11.11
C ASP A 245 -20.72 -17.80 -11.94
N LYS A 246 -20.62 -17.43 -13.22
CA LYS A 246 -19.69 -18.05 -14.18
C LYS A 246 -18.60 -17.09 -14.62
N ALA A 247 -17.44 -17.67 -14.91
CA ALA A 247 -16.31 -16.99 -15.52
C ALA A 247 -16.30 -17.23 -17.05
N SER A 248 -16.05 -16.17 -17.82
CA SER A 248 -15.87 -16.19 -19.27
C SER A 248 -14.67 -15.33 -19.68
N ILE A 249 -14.20 -15.53 -20.91
CA ILE A 249 -13.22 -14.66 -21.57
C ILE A 249 -13.96 -13.88 -22.65
N GLU A 250 -14.01 -12.56 -22.52
CA GLU A 250 -14.75 -11.69 -23.45
C GLU A 250 -13.89 -10.48 -23.82
N GLU A 251 -14.28 -9.75 -24.87
CA GLU A 251 -13.62 -8.51 -25.24
C GLU A 251 -13.56 -7.55 -24.04
N CYS A 252 -12.43 -6.89 -23.85
CA CYS A 252 -12.28 -5.93 -22.77
C CYS A 252 -13.16 -4.70 -23.03
N VAL A 253 -14.01 -4.33 -22.08
CA VAL A 253 -14.91 -3.19 -22.17
C VAL A 253 -14.73 -2.31 -20.93
N ILE A 254 -14.37 -1.05 -21.16
CA ILE A 254 -14.23 -0.05 -20.09
C ILE A 254 -15.57 0.11 -19.37
N ASP A 255 -15.52 0.17 -18.03
CA ASP A 255 -16.68 0.29 -17.14
C ASP A 255 -17.68 -0.89 -17.19
N SER A 256 -17.29 -2.03 -17.74
CA SER A 256 -18.09 -3.26 -17.62
C SER A 256 -18.03 -3.80 -16.20
N VAL A 257 -19.19 -3.81 -15.51
CA VAL A 257 -19.32 -4.28 -14.12
C VAL A 257 -18.81 -5.72 -13.92
N GLY A 258 -18.88 -6.56 -14.94
CA GLY A 258 -18.41 -7.94 -14.90
C GLY A 258 -16.89 -8.09 -14.97
N GLN A 259 -16.15 -7.04 -15.34
CA GLN A 259 -14.71 -7.13 -15.67
C GLN A 259 -13.78 -6.44 -14.67
N ILE A 260 -14.32 -5.92 -13.57
CA ILE A 260 -13.53 -5.19 -12.55
C ILE A 260 -13.23 -6.10 -11.37
N PHE A 261 -11.96 -6.48 -11.21
CA PHE A 261 -11.50 -7.39 -10.16
C PHE A 261 -10.50 -6.73 -9.20
N GLY A 262 -10.73 -6.97 -7.92
CA GLY A 262 -9.81 -6.68 -6.83
C GLY A 262 -8.94 -7.90 -6.54
N LEU A 263 -7.63 -7.68 -6.45
CA LEU A 263 -6.62 -8.68 -6.16
C LEU A 263 -5.84 -8.28 -4.89
N PRO A 264 -5.15 -9.22 -4.22
CA PRO A 264 -4.28 -8.90 -3.09
C PRO A 264 -3.19 -7.88 -3.46
N SER A 265 -2.72 -7.09 -2.51
CA SER A 265 -1.62 -6.15 -2.77
C SER A 265 -0.26 -6.87 -2.87
N GLY A 266 0.72 -6.23 -3.51
CA GLY A 266 2.11 -6.71 -3.53
C GLY A 266 2.65 -7.17 -4.89
N PHE A 267 2.00 -6.78 -5.99
CA PHE A 267 2.50 -7.01 -7.35
C PHE A 267 2.38 -5.74 -8.21
N HIS A 268 3.05 -5.72 -9.37
CA HIS A 268 3.04 -4.58 -10.27
C HIS A 268 1.78 -4.55 -11.14
N LEU A 269 1.12 -3.38 -11.17
CA LEU A 269 0.02 -3.12 -12.09
C LEU A 269 0.58 -2.64 -13.44
N VAL A 270 -0.06 -3.05 -14.53
CA VAL A 270 0.21 -2.50 -15.85
C VAL A 270 -0.25 -1.04 -15.88
N LYS A 271 0.67 -0.12 -16.20
CA LYS A 271 0.39 1.31 -16.36
C LYS A 271 -0.13 1.57 -17.78
N GLY A 272 -1.23 2.32 -17.88
CA GLY A 272 -1.89 2.64 -19.15
C GLY A 272 -3.34 2.16 -19.20
N GLY A 273 -4.10 2.64 -20.19
CA GLY A 273 -5.43 2.12 -20.49
C GLY A 273 -5.34 0.78 -21.23
N LEU A 274 -6.49 0.13 -21.46
CA LEU A 274 -6.58 -1.11 -22.23
C LEU A 274 -6.18 -0.93 -23.71
N GLY A 275 -5.89 0.30 -24.16
CA GLY A 275 -5.58 0.61 -25.56
C GLY A 275 -6.80 0.49 -26.47
N LEU A 276 -8.00 0.73 -25.92
CA LEU A 276 -9.30 0.61 -26.59
C LEU A 276 -9.81 1.97 -27.12
N ASP A 277 -8.87 2.86 -27.47
CA ASP A 277 -9.17 4.18 -28.03
C ASP A 277 -9.32 4.09 -29.57
#